data_AF-A0A7L4MT76-F1
#
_entry.id   AF-A0A7L4MT76-F1
#
_cell.length_a   1.000
_cell.length_b   1.000
_cell.length_c   1.000
_cell.angle_alpha   90.00
_cell.angle_beta   90.00
_cell.angle_gamma   90.00
#
_symmetry.space_group_name_H-M   'P 1'
#
loop_
_entity.id
_entity.type
_entity.pdbx_description
1 polymer ?
#
loop_
_entity_poly.entity_id
_entity_poly.type
_entity_poly.pdbx_seq_one_letter_code
_entity_poly.pdbx_strand_id
1 'polypeptide(L)'
;AQNGVGRGGAHLEEDTSFRWQCVEQPIGKLLFRRFLEGRPGLAAAGALWAELEAYERCEEGERAGAAAAIRSRFFTPGGAQHCPFLSADAAPPAGEAPP
;
A
#
# COMPACT_ATOMS: atom_id res chain seq x y z
N ALA A 1 7.37 -58.82 2.39
CA ALA A 1 6.40 -57.81 1.98
C ALA A 1 6.29 -56.76 3.08
N GLN A 2 6.75 -55.54 2.85
CA GLN A 2 6.62 -54.42 3.77
C GLN A 2 6.11 -53.23 2.95
N ASN A 3 4.80 -53.03 2.94
CA ASN A 3 4.16 -51.84 2.38
C ASN A 3 3.81 -50.92 3.54
N GLY A 4 4.64 -49.92 3.77
CA GLY A 4 4.37 -48.80 4.67
C GLY A 4 4.54 -47.52 3.89
N VAL A 5 3.51 -47.11 3.14
CA VAL A 5 3.45 -45.76 2.55
C VAL A 5 3.17 -44.78 3.67
N GLY A 6 4.23 -44.28 4.29
CA GLY A 6 4.16 -43.05 5.07
C GLY A 6 3.95 -41.89 4.11
N ARG A 7 2.69 -41.46 3.94
CA ARG A 7 2.38 -40.12 3.44
C ARG A 7 2.88 -39.10 4.46
N GLY A 8 4.17 -38.80 4.40
CA GLY A 8 4.73 -37.61 5.03
C GLY A 8 4.21 -36.43 4.22
N GLY A 9 3.08 -35.85 4.65
CA GLY A 9 2.62 -34.58 4.14
C GLY A 9 3.76 -33.59 4.29
N ALA A 10 4.19 -33.00 3.17
CA ALA A 10 4.98 -31.79 3.23
C ALA A 10 4.15 -30.80 4.04
N HIS A 11 4.59 -30.50 5.27
CA HIS A 11 4.21 -29.27 5.92
C HIS A 11 4.77 -28.18 5.02
N LEU A 12 3.96 -27.73 4.05
CA LEU A 12 4.24 -26.54 3.26
C LEU A 12 4.27 -25.43 4.31
N GLU A 13 5.47 -25.04 4.74
CA GLU A 13 5.62 -23.85 5.56
C GLU A 13 5.03 -22.70 4.75
N GLU A 14 3.85 -22.25 5.17
CA GLU A 14 3.19 -21.12 4.53
C GLU A 14 4.03 -19.89 4.83
N ASP A 15 4.44 -19.16 3.78
CA ASP A 15 5.18 -17.91 3.94
C ASP A 15 4.31 -16.93 4.74
N THR A 16 4.74 -16.62 5.96
CA THR A 16 4.02 -15.72 6.88
C THR A 16 4.49 -14.28 6.78
N SER A 17 5.35 -13.95 5.81
CA SER A 17 5.84 -12.60 5.61
C SER A 17 4.72 -11.63 5.23
N PHE A 18 4.83 -10.40 5.71
CA PHE A 18 3.87 -9.34 5.38
C PHE A 18 3.75 -9.11 3.87
N ARG A 19 4.88 -9.15 3.16
CA ARG A 19 4.91 -8.95 1.71
C ARG A 19 4.06 -10.00 1.00
N TRP A 20 4.26 -11.27 1.33
CA TRP A 20 3.48 -12.35 0.74
C TRP A 20 2.00 -12.23 1.12
N GLN A 21 1.71 -12.18 2.42
CA GLN A 21 0.34 -12.25 2.94
C GLN A 21 -0.50 -11.01 2.61
N CYS A 22 0.07 -9.81 2.63
CA CYS A 22 -0.70 -8.55 2.57
C CYS A 22 -0.48 -7.73 1.29
N VAL A 23 0.46 -8.11 0.42
CA VAL A 23 0.77 -7.35 -0.80
C VAL A 23 0.64 -8.21 -2.05
N GLU A 24 1.22 -9.41 -2.06
CA GLU A 24 1.25 -10.26 -3.25
C GLU A 24 0.01 -11.15 -3.37
N GLN A 25 -0.50 -11.67 -2.25
CA GLN A 25 -1.75 -12.43 -2.22
C GLN A 25 -2.97 -11.50 -2.40
N PRO A 26 -3.77 -11.63 -3.49
CA PRO A 26 -4.85 -10.68 -3.78
C PRO A 26 -5.92 -10.62 -2.68
N ILE A 27 -6.31 -11.78 -2.14
CA ILE A 27 -7.29 -11.87 -1.05
C ILE A 27 -6.71 -11.26 0.23
N GLY A 28 -5.46 -11.59 0.57
CA GLY A 28 -4.80 -11.07 1.76
C GLY A 28 -4.60 -9.55 1.69
N LYS A 29 -4.23 -9.02 0.53
CA LYS A 29 -4.19 -7.57 0.26
C LYS A 29 -5.55 -6.90 0.41
N LEU A 30 -6.62 -7.51 -0.11
CA LEU A 30 -7.98 -6.99 0.05
C LEU A 30 -8.38 -6.93 1.53
N LEU A 31 -8.17 -8.01 2.28
CA LEU A 31 -8.49 -8.07 3.71
C LEU A 31 -7.66 -7.05 4.51
N PHE A 32 -6.37 -6.94 4.20
CA PHE A 32 -5.50 -5.98 4.85
C PHE A 32 -5.91 -4.53 4.56
N ARG A 33 -6.31 -4.20 3.33
CA ARG A 33 -6.88 -2.88 3.00
C ARG A 33 -8.14 -2.55 3.82
N ARG A 34 -9.06 -3.51 3.97
CA ARG A 34 -10.24 -3.35 4.84
C ARG A 34 -9.87 -3.12 6.30
N PHE A 35 -8.85 -3.83 6.79
CA PHE A 35 -8.33 -3.62 8.12
C PHE A 35 -7.74 -2.21 8.30
N LEU A 36 -7.01 -1.69 7.32
CA LEU A 36 -6.49 -0.31 7.35
C LEU A 36 -7.63 0.72 7.38
N GLU A 37 -8.64 0.55 6.53
CA GLU A 37 -9.83 1.43 6.46
C GLU A 37 -10.57 1.51 7.81
N GLY A 38 -10.69 0.39 8.53
CA GLY A 38 -11.40 0.32 9.81
C GLY A 38 -10.62 0.82 11.03
N ARG A 39 -9.33 1.16 10.89
CA ARG A 39 -8.47 1.59 12.02
C ARG A 39 -8.11 3.07 11.90
N PRO A 40 -8.61 3.96 12.79
CA PRO A 40 -8.41 5.41 12.67
C PRO A 40 -6.95 5.85 12.49
N GLY A 41 -6.01 5.21 13.19
CA GLY A 41 -4.57 5.51 13.08
C GLY A 41 -3.89 5.01 11.79
N LEU A 42 -4.56 4.17 11.00
CA LEU A 42 -4.02 3.55 9.78
C LEU A 42 -4.82 3.91 8.52
N ALA A 43 -6.02 4.45 8.68
CA ALA A 43 -6.92 4.78 7.57
C ALA A 43 -6.30 5.73 6.56
N ALA A 44 -5.50 6.72 7.01
CA ALA A 44 -4.78 7.63 6.12
C ALA A 44 -3.73 6.89 5.26
N ALA A 45 -2.99 5.94 5.84
CA ALA A 45 -2.00 5.14 5.10
C ALA A 45 -2.68 4.22 4.07
N GLY A 46 -3.79 3.59 4.45
CA GLY A 46 -4.59 2.76 3.52
C GLY A 46 -5.17 3.58 2.36
N ALA A 47 -5.67 4.78 2.64
CA ALA A 47 -6.16 5.70 1.61
C ALA A 47 -5.04 6.18 0.68
N LEU A 48 -3.86 6.55 1.22
CA LEU A 48 -2.71 6.93 0.40
C LEU A 48 -2.31 5.79 -0.55
N TRP A 49 -2.21 4.55 -0.04
CA TRP A 49 -1.86 3.40 -0.89
C TRP A 49 -2.86 3.21 -2.04
N ALA A 50 -4.15 3.32 -1.76
CA ALA A 50 -5.19 3.23 -2.79
C ALA A 50 -5.03 4.31 -3.89
N GLU A 51 -4.69 5.53 -3.50
CA GLU A 51 -4.50 6.65 -4.42
C GLU A 51 -3.22 6.50 -5.25
N LEU A 52 -2.14 5.93 -4.69
CA LEU A 52 -0.93 5.63 -5.44
C LEU A 52 -1.18 4.54 -6.52
N GLU A 53 -1.93 3.49 -6.19
CA GLU A 53 -2.33 2.47 -7.18
C GLU A 53 -3.28 3.00 -8.26
N ALA A 54 -4.07 4.03 -7.93
CA ALA A 54 -4.88 4.73 -8.92
C ALA A 54 -4.00 5.62 -9.81
N TYR A 55 -3.04 6.33 -9.21
CA TYR A 55 -2.08 7.19 -9.90
C TYR A 55 -1.22 6.44 -10.92
N GLU A 56 -0.78 5.23 -10.58
CA GLU A 56 -0.04 4.36 -11.52
C GLU A 56 -0.84 4.01 -12.78
N ARG A 57 -2.17 4.12 -12.73
CA ARG A 57 -3.09 3.87 -13.84
C ARG A 57 -3.64 5.16 -14.46
N CYS A 58 -3.22 6.34 -14.01
CA CYS A 58 -3.63 7.61 -14.60
C CYS A 58 -3.02 7.80 -15.98
N GLU A 59 -3.82 8.36 -16.88
CA GLU A 59 -3.37 8.85 -18.18
C GLU A 59 -2.41 10.06 -18.01
N GLU A 60 -1.54 10.29 -19.00
CA GLU A 60 -0.53 11.36 -18.93
C GLU A 60 -1.14 12.74 -18.62
N GLY A 61 -2.25 13.08 -19.28
CA GLY A 61 -2.92 14.37 -19.11
C GLY A 61 -3.54 14.59 -17.72
N GLU A 62 -3.81 13.51 -16.98
CA GLU A 62 -4.41 13.58 -15.64
C GLU A 62 -3.35 13.49 -14.53
N ARG A 63 -2.18 12.95 -14.87
CA ARG A 63 -1.12 12.59 -13.91
C ARG A 63 -0.65 13.79 -13.08
N ALA A 64 -0.43 14.94 -13.70
CA ALA A 64 0.01 16.14 -12.96
C ALA A 64 -1.02 16.57 -11.89
N GLY A 65 -2.32 16.53 -12.22
CA GLY A 65 -3.40 16.85 -11.30
C GLY A 65 -3.52 15.84 -10.17
N ALA A 66 -3.47 14.54 -10.50
CA ALA A 66 -3.52 13.47 -9.52
C ALA A 66 -2.34 13.54 -8.53
N ALA A 67 -1.11 13.79 -9.01
CA ALA A 67 0.05 13.98 -8.17
C ALA A 67 -0.11 15.17 -7.20
N ALA A 68 -0.62 16.30 -7.69
CA ALA A 68 -0.87 17.47 -6.86
C ALA A 68 -1.91 17.19 -5.76
N ALA A 69 -3.00 16.48 -6.10
CA ALA A 69 -4.02 16.07 -5.13
C ALA A 69 -3.48 15.12 -4.05
N ILE A 70 -2.65 14.15 -4.43
CA ILE A 70 -2.01 13.23 -3.49
C ILE A 70 -1.09 14.01 -2.52
N ARG A 71 -0.26 14.92 -3.02
CA ARG A 71 0.65 15.72 -2.19
C ARG A 71 -0.09 16.60 -1.18
N SER A 72 -1.11 17.33 -1.62
CA SER A 72 -1.86 18.23 -0.75
C SER A 72 -2.65 17.48 0.33
N ARG A 73 -3.19 16.31 0.00
CA ARG A 73 -4.01 15.50 0.90
C ARG A 73 -3.20 14.72 1.94
N PHE A 74 -2.09 14.11 1.53
CA PHE A 74 -1.37 13.13 2.36
C PHE A 74 0.02 13.57 2.82
N PHE A 75 0.75 14.38 2.06
CA PHE A 75 2.14 14.75 2.36
C PHE A 75 2.28 16.11 3.04
N THR A 76 1.24 16.95 2.98
CA THR A 76 1.29 18.30 3.53
C THR A 76 0.80 18.30 4.98
N PRO A 77 1.57 18.84 5.95
CA PRO A 77 1.07 19.05 7.31
C PRO A 77 -0.22 19.88 7.31
N GLY A 78 -1.26 19.38 7.98
CA GLY A 78 -2.60 19.99 7.96
C GLY A 78 -3.49 19.58 6.79
N GLY A 79 -2.99 18.76 5.85
CA GLY A 79 -3.81 18.10 4.84
C GLY A 79 -4.87 17.17 5.47
N ALA A 80 -6.00 17.00 4.80
CA ALA A 80 -7.17 16.28 5.33
C ALA A 80 -6.86 14.84 5.81
N GLN A 81 -5.86 14.19 5.22
CA GLN A 81 -5.39 12.87 5.60
C GLN A 81 -3.86 12.82 5.66
N HIS A 82 -3.27 13.88 6.24
CA HIS A 82 -1.83 13.97 6.42
C HIS A 82 -1.28 12.68 7.07
N CYS A 83 -0.23 12.13 6.45
CA CYS A 83 0.45 10.90 6.85
C CYS A 83 1.75 11.26 7.60
N PRO A 84 1.72 11.44 8.94
CA PRO A 84 2.87 11.94 9.70
C PRO A 84 4.03 10.95 9.79
N PHE A 85 3.84 9.70 9.38
CA PHE A 85 4.90 8.69 9.31
C PHE A 85 5.82 8.88 8.10
N LEU A 86 5.43 9.71 7.13
CA LEU A 86 6.27 10.04 5.98
C LEU A 86 7.31 11.08 6.41
N SER A 87 8.59 10.80 6.18
CA SER A 87 9.67 11.77 6.39
C SER A 87 9.50 12.95 5.43
N ALA A 88 10.05 14.11 5.80
CA ALA A 88 10.11 15.28 4.93
C ALA A 88 10.80 14.96 3.57
N ASP A 89 11.74 14.01 3.55
CA ASP A 89 12.43 13.56 2.33
C ASP A 89 11.53 12.76 1.37
N ALA A 90 10.37 12.26 1.83
CA ALA A 90 9.40 11.56 0.99
C ALA A 90 8.47 12.54 0.25
N ALA A 91 8.40 13.81 0.67
CA ALA A 91 7.73 14.87 -0.06
C ALA A 91 8.72 15.53 -1.03
N PRO A 92 8.33 15.89 -2.27
CA PRO A 92 9.21 16.65 -3.14
C PRO A 92 9.53 18.01 -2.49
N PRO A 93 10.73 18.57 -2.71
CA PRO A 93 11.07 19.89 -2.20
C PRO A 93 10.04 20.90 -2.71
N ALA A 94 9.48 21.69 -1.79
CA ALA A 94 8.55 22.74 -2.11
C ALA A 94 9.24 23.77 -3.03
N GLY A 95 9.01 23.69 -4.34
CA GLY A 95 9.48 24.74 -5.26
C GLY A 95 9.79 24.34 -6.70
N GLU A 96 9.86 23.06 -7.07
CA GLU A 96 10.23 22.72 -8.45
C GLU A 96 8.97 22.57 -9.33
N ALA A 97 8.62 23.66 -10.01
CA ALA A 97 7.69 23.63 -11.14
C ALA A 97 8.33 22.83 -12.29
N PRO A 98 7.56 22.02 -13.03
CA PRO A 98 8.10 21.27 -14.16
C PRO A 98 8.53 22.25 -15.28
N PRO A 99 9.56 21.92 -16.08
CA PRO A 99 9.97 22.71 -17.24
C PRO A 99 8.90 22.76 -18.34
#